data_AF-A0A523USI2-F1
#
_entry.id   AF-A0A523USI2-F1
#
_cell.length_a   1.000
_cell.length_b   1.000
_cell.length_c   1.000
_cell.angle_alpha   90.00
_cell.angle_beta   90.00
_cell.angle_gamma   90.00
#
_symmetry.space_group_name_H-M   'P 1'
#
loop_
_entity.id
_entity.type
_entity.pdbx_description
1 polymer ?
#
loop_
_entity_poly.entity_id
_entity_poly.type
_entity_poly.pdbx_seq_one_letter_code
_entity_poly.pdbx_strand_id
1 'polypeptide(L)'
;MVERQESESFVVSALYFDTSTINSLYDDPQCGALTIRLVGESHVRLSLYTFLELASTPCRERRTGLINLARKLLSGYKLLAMPKEILDRSLVALQGGSRDVDPTIGPEWGAVSHALYHPDQAAESFYSTVDGWRKQHQKWYDDIHEQGRPHVQQFIAGLSKADRDVITSGFAKLVRYLCSRRDFVAEFTCGTVINQAVESVTRASTYEAMEQLETWRFFWVGMTYGFYVRSVRSHHFSKRRTPGGIDTAQAVYLAAGDAFVSSDLRQRDMMRLLVPFGWKQRHVWGYDELKQWLLDTTNGG
;
A
#
# COMPACT_ATOMS: atom_id res chain seq x y z
N MET A 1 -10.75 16.09 35.57
CA MET A 1 -10.28 14.72 35.84
C MET A 1 -10.55 13.91 34.59
N VAL A 2 -9.51 13.66 33.79
CA VAL A 2 -9.62 12.78 32.63
C VAL A 2 -9.25 11.40 33.13
N GLU A 3 -10.24 10.53 33.24
CA GLU A 3 -10.00 9.10 33.46
C GLU A 3 -9.04 8.62 32.37
N ARG A 4 -7.89 8.09 32.80
CA ARG A 4 -7.03 7.31 31.91
C ARG A 4 -7.87 6.10 31.52
N GLN A 5 -8.39 6.12 30.29
CA GLN A 5 -8.79 4.89 29.62
C GLN A 5 -7.59 3.94 29.72
N GLU A 6 -7.78 2.86 30.46
CA GLU A 6 -6.89 1.72 30.46
C GLU A 6 -6.64 1.38 28.99
N SER A 7 -5.36 1.37 28.59
CA SER A 7 -5.01 1.03 27.22
C SER A 7 -5.43 -0.41 26.99
N GLU A 8 -6.55 -0.63 26.31
CA GLU A 8 -6.87 -1.92 25.71
C GLU A 8 -5.62 -2.36 24.96
N SER A 9 -5.06 -3.52 25.34
CA SER A 9 -3.87 -4.06 24.71
C SER A 9 -4.18 -4.28 23.23
N PHE A 10 -3.60 -3.46 22.36
CA PHE A 10 -3.77 -3.58 20.92
C PHE A 10 -3.24 -4.93 20.46
N VAL A 11 -4.13 -5.81 20.01
CA VAL A 11 -3.76 -7.13 19.49
C VAL A 11 -3.49 -7.00 17.99
N VAL A 12 -2.26 -7.31 17.59
CA VAL A 12 -1.87 -7.29 16.18
C VAL A 12 -2.17 -8.66 15.58
N SER A 13 -3.24 -8.75 14.78
CA SER A 13 -3.68 -10.03 14.21
C SER A 13 -3.29 -10.19 12.74
N ALA A 14 -3.18 -9.08 12.01
CA ALA A 14 -2.86 -9.07 10.58
C ALA A 14 -1.71 -8.12 10.26
N LEU A 15 -0.65 -8.66 9.65
CA LEU A 15 0.53 -7.93 9.23
C LEU A 15 0.55 -7.83 7.71
N TYR A 16 0.82 -6.66 7.15
CA TYR A 16 1.16 -6.51 5.73
C TYR A 16 2.66 -6.28 5.59
N PHE A 17 3.32 -7.13 4.80
CA PHE A 17 4.75 -6.98 4.49
C PHE A 17 4.93 -6.54 3.04
N ASP A 18 5.79 -5.55 2.85
CA ASP A 18 6.36 -5.21 1.54
C ASP A 18 7.56 -6.11 1.20
N THR A 19 8.12 -5.91 0.01
CA THR A 19 9.31 -6.64 -0.45
C THR A 19 10.53 -6.39 0.43
N SER A 20 10.70 -5.19 0.97
CA SER A 20 11.87 -4.85 1.77
C SER A 20 11.88 -5.63 3.10
N THR A 21 10.72 -5.82 3.72
CA THR A 21 10.55 -6.65 4.92
C THR A 21 10.88 -8.12 4.64
N ILE A 22 10.42 -8.66 3.51
CA ILE A 22 10.72 -10.05 3.13
C ILE A 22 12.22 -10.25 2.92
N ASN A 23 12.90 -9.29 2.28
CA ASN A 23 14.36 -9.35 2.13
C ASN A 23 15.07 -9.29 3.48
N SER A 24 14.70 -8.35 4.36
CA SER A 24 15.30 -8.25 5.69
C SER A 24 15.09 -9.51 6.52
N LEU A 25 13.89 -10.10 6.50
CA LEU A 25 13.62 -11.36 7.18
C LEU A 25 14.43 -12.52 6.60
N TYR A 26 14.55 -12.59 5.27
CA TYR A 26 15.31 -13.63 4.61
C TYR A 26 16.81 -13.58 4.96
N ASP A 27 17.37 -12.38 5.06
CA ASP A 27 18.77 -12.15 5.38
C ASP A 27 19.06 -12.20 6.90
N ASP A 28 18.03 -12.26 7.75
CA ASP A 28 18.20 -12.33 9.20
C ASP A 28 18.73 -13.71 9.64
N PRO A 29 19.78 -13.78 10.49
CA PRO A 29 20.30 -15.04 11.02
C PRO A 29 19.26 -15.90 11.74
N GLN A 30 18.19 -15.29 12.25
CA GLN A 30 17.08 -15.94 12.96
C GLN A 30 15.85 -16.16 12.07
N CYS A 31 15.97 -15.99 10.74
CA CYS A 31 14.90 -16.12 9.75
C CYS A 31 13.95 -17.30 10.01
N GLY A 32 14.49 -18.50 10.24
CA GLY A 32 13.71 -19.70 10.53
C GLY A 32 12.84 -19.59 11.79
N ALA A 33 13.42 -19.13 12.90
CA ALA A 33 12.71 -18.97 14.17
C ALA A 33 11.66 -17.86 14.11
N LEU A 34 12.01 -16.71 13.51
CA LEU A 34 11.09 -15.58 13.34
C LEU A 34 9.92 -15.94 12.42
N THR A 35 10.16 -16.71 11.35
CA THR A 35 9.10 -17.17 10.43
C THR A 35 8.11 -18.09 11.15
N ILE A 36 8.60 -19.03 11.96
CA ILE A 36 7.74 -19.95 12.73
C ILE A 36 6.83 -19.16 13.67
N ARG A 37 7.38 -18.16 14.38
CA ARG A 37 6.59 -17.29 15.25
C ARG A 37 5.56 -16.48 14.48
N LEU A 38 5.97 -15.82 13.40
CA LEU A 38 5.07 -15.02 12.56
C LEU A 38 3.86 -15.83 12.09
N VAL A 39 4.08 -17.08 11.66
CA VAL A 39 3.00 -17.98 11.22
C VAL A 39 2.12 -18.44 12.39
N GLY A 40 2.66 -18.57 13.60
CA GLY A 40 1.91 -18.96 14.79
C GLY A 40 1.14 -17.83 15.48
N GLU A 41 1.64 -16.60 15.39
CA GLU A 41 1.15 -15.44 16.16
C GLU A 41 0.36 -14.43 15.30
N SER A 42 0.44 -14.50 13.97
CA SER A 42 -0.14 -13.47 13.10
C SER A 42 -0.54 -13.99 11.72
N HIS A 43 -1.42 -13.26 11.05
CA HIS A 43 -1.73 -13.47 9.64
C HIS A 43 -0.90 -12.51 8.78
N VAL A 44 0.11 -13.04 8.09
CA VAL A 44 0.90 -12.24 7.15
C VAL A 44 0.20 -12.16 5.79
N ARG A 45 -0.01 -10.94 5.32
CA ARG A 45 -0.57 -10.59 4.02
C ARG A 45 0.54 -10.06 3.12
N LEU A 46 0.59 -10.56 1.89
CA LEU A 46 1.50 -10.09 0.85
C LEU A 46 0.67 -9.69 -0.37
N SER A 47 1.09 -8.65 -1.07
CA SER A 47 0.46 -8.24 -2.32
C SER A 47 1.05 -8.97 -3.52
N LEU A 48 0.30 -8.99 -4.60
CA LEU A 48 0.80 -9.38 -5.92
C LEU A 48 2.03 -8.54 -6.29
N TYR A 49 2.03 -7.24 -6.01
CA TYR A 49 3.23 -6.40 -6.18
C TYR A 49 4.46 -6.96 -5.46
N THR A 50 4.30 -7.35 -4.20
CA THR A 50 5.39 -7.94 -3.42
C THR A 50 5.91 -9.19 -4.12
N PHE A 51 5.01 -10.08 -4.56
CA PHE A 51 5.40 -11.26 -5.32
C PHE A 51 6.14 -10.91 -6.63
N LEU A 52 5.64 -9.96 -7.42
CA LEU A 52 6.26 -9.57 -8.70
C LEU A 52 7.69 -9.05 -8.48
N GLU A 53 7.93 -8.30 -7.40
CA GLU A 53 9.27 -7.82 -7.05
C GLU A 53 10.20 -8.95 -6.61
N LEU A 54 9.73 -9.87 -5.76
CA LEU A 54 10.50 -11.05 -5.36
C LEU A 54 10.85 -11.92 -6.57
N ALA A 55 9.86 -12.18 -7.44
CA ALA A 55 9.99 -12.92 -8.68
C ALA A 55 10.91 -12.24 -9.71
N SER A 56 11.11 -10.93 -9.60
CA SER A 56 12.07 -10.18 -10.43
C SER A 56 13.50 -10.21 -9.88
N THR A 57 13.77 -10.94 -8.79
CA THR A 57 15.12 -11.10 -8.23
C THR A 57 16.02 -11.84 -9.25
N PRO A 58 17.16 -11.28 -9.67
CA PRO A 58 17.99 -11.88 -10.73
C PRO A 58 18.60 -13.23 -10.37
N CYS A 59 19.12 -13.38 -9.15
CA CYS A 59 19.71 -14.64 -8.68
C CYS A 59 18.62 -15.68 -8.43
N ARG A 60 18.70 -16.81 -9.14
CA ARG A 60 17.70 -17.89 -9.07
C ARG A 60 17.59 -18.49 -7.67
N GLU A 61 18.71 -18.83 -7.01
CA GLU A 61 18.65 -19.41 -5.67
C GLU A 61 18.01 -18.45 -4.67
N ARG A 62 18.40 -17.17 -4.71
CA ARG A 62 17.82 -16.14 -3.84
C ARG A 62 16.33 -15.93 -4.14
N ARG A 63 15.94 -15.86 -5.41
CA ARG A 63 14.55 -15.73 -5.84
C ARG A 63 13.69 -16.87 -5.32
N THR A 64 14.12 -18.12 -5.53
CA THR A 64 13.44 -19.31 -4.99
C THR A 64 13.34 -19.23 -3.47
N GLY A 65 14.41 -18.86 -2.78
CA GLY A 65 14.45 -18.73 -1.32
C GLY A 65 13.43 -17.70 -0.80
N LEU A 66 13.39 -16.52 -1.41
CA LEU A 66 12.46 -15.44 -1.08
C LEU A 66 11.00 -15.84 -1.34
N ILE A 67 10.69 -16.46 -2.48
CA ILE A 67 9.33 -16.91 -2.80
C ILE A 67 8.89 -18.03 -1.84
N ASN A 68 9.79 -18.95 -1.49
CA ASN A 68 9.52 -19.99 -0.50
C ASN A 68 9.23 -19.41 0.89
N LEU A 69 9.98 -18.38 1.30
CA LEU A 69 9.70 -17.65 2.54
C LEU A 69 8.32 -16.97 2.49
N ALA A 70 8.04 -16.21 1.42
CA ALA A 70 6.75 -15.56 1.21
C ALA A 70 5.57 -16.55 1.28
N ARG A 71 5.70 -17.71 0.63
CA ARG A 71 4.70 -18.80 0.68
C ARG A 71 4.49 -19.31 2.11
N LYS A 72 5.56 -19.51 2.89
CA LYS A 72 5.45 -19.96 4.29
C LYS A 72 4.72 -18.93 5.14
N LEU A 73 5.09 -17.65 5.03
CA LEU A 73 4.46 -16.55 5.78
C LEU A 73 2.97 -16.42 5.46
N LEU A 74 2.59 -16.58 4.19
CA LEU A 74 1.18 -16.55 3.79
C LEU A 74 0.35 -17.67 4.42
N SER A 75 0.95 -18.78 4.86
CA SER A 75 0.26 -19.88 5.55
C SER A 75 -1.07 -20.32 4.91
N GLY A 76 -1.12 -20.36 3.56
CA GLY A 76 -2.31 -20.74 2.79
C GLY A 76 -3.23 -19.58 2.37
N TYR A 77 -3.00 -18.35 2.84
CA TYR A 77 -3.69 -17.17 2.33
C TYR A 77 -3.26 -16.84 0.90
N LYS A 78 -4.23 -16.35 0.10
CA LYS A 78 -3.96 -15.80 -1.23
C LYS A 78 -3.27 -14.44 -1.13
N LEU A 79 -2.50 -14.10 -2.16
CA LEU A 79 -1.95 -12.76 -2.34
C LEU A 79 -3.08 -11.72 -2.46
N LEU A 80 -2.86 -10.53 -1.93
CA LEU A 80 -3.70 -9.37 -2.21
C LEU A 80 -3.53 -8.98 -3.69
N ALA A 81 -4.63 -8.67 -4.34
CA ALA A 81 -4.68 -8.24 -5.74
C ALA A 81 -4.01 -6.89 -5.98
N MET A 82 -3.93 -6.47 -7.25
CA MET A 82 -3.43 -5.15 -7.58
C MET A 82 -4.35 -4.05 -7.05
N PRO A 83 -3.83 -2.86 -6.71
CA PRO A 83 -4.65 -1.75 -6.21
C PRO A 83 -5.80 -1.41 -7.15
N LYS A 84 -5.55 -1.35 -8.47
CA LYS A 84 -6.60 -1.13 -9.48
C LYS A 84 -7.71 -2.17 -9.36
N GLU A 85 -7.39 -3.47 -9.31
CA GLU A 85 -8.38 -4.55 -9.19
C GLU A 85 -9.17 -4.50 -7.87
N ILE A 86 -8.54 -4.09 -6.77
CA ILE A 86 -9.20 -3.90 -5.47
C ILE A 86 -10.17 -2.72 -5.54
N LEU A 87 -9.72 -1.61 -6.13
CA LEU A 87 -10.52 -0.40 -6.29
C LEU A 87 -11.73 -0.64 -7.22
N ASP A 88 -11.53 -1.30 -8.36
CA ASP A 88 -12.59 -1.67 -9.31
C ASP A 88 -13.66 -2.54 -8.64
N ARG A 89 -13.24 -3.63 -7.99
CA ARG A 89 -14.17 -4.56 -7.35
C ARG A 89 -14.91 -3.92 -6.17
N SER A 90 -14.24 -3.09 -5.39
CA SER A 90 -14.87 -2.40 -4.25
C SER A 90 -15.92 -1.38 -4.68
N LEU A 91 -15.77 -0.74 -5.84
CA LEU A 91 -16.85 0.09 -6.40
C LEU A 91 -18.03 -0.72 -6.90
N VAL A 92 -17.77 -1.81 -7.63
CA VAL A 92 -18.83 -2.68 -8.14
C VAL A 92 -19.65 -3.23 -6.97
N ALA A 93 -18.98 -3.64 -5.89
CA ALA A 93 -19.66 -4.06 -4.66
C ALA A 93 -20.49 -2.94 -4.04
N LEU A 94 -19.93 -1.73 -3.92
CA LEU A 94 -20.63 -0.57 -3.36
C LEU A 94 -21.88 -0.21 -4.17
N GLN A 95 -21.78 -0.21 -5.50
CA GLN A 95 -22.91 -0.01 -6.41
C GLN A 95 -23.98 -1.10 -6.29
N GLY A 96 -23.57 -2.33 -5.94
CA GLY A 96 -24.45 -3.45 -5.61
C GLY A 96 -24.98 -3.45 -4.16
N GLY A 97 -24.67 -2.44 -3.35
CA GLY A 97 -25.09 -2.34 -1.96
C GLY A 97 -24.27 -3.15 -0.94
N SER A 98 -23.11 -3.68 -1.34
CA SER A 98 -22.16 -4.37 -0.47
C SER A 98 -20.93 -3.50 -0.20
N ARG A 99 -20.39 -3.58 1.02
CA ARG A 99 -19.07 -2.98 1.35
C ARG A 99 -17.95 -4.00 1.41
N ASP A 100 -18.30 -5.29 1.35
CA ASP A 100 -17.37 -6.39 1.48
C ASP A 100 -16.88 -6.84 0.11
N VAL A 101 -15.56 -6.84 -0.04
CA VAL A 101 -14.86 -7.33 -1.23
C VAL A 101 -13.69 -8.18 -0.81
N ASP A 102 -13.56 -9.35 -1.42
CA ASP A 102 -12.34 -10.15 -1.34
C ASP A 102 -11.19 -9.39 -2.02
N PRO A 103 -10.19 -8.89 -1.26
CA PRO A 103 -9.10 -8.11 -1.82
C PRO A 103 -8.03 -8.99 -2.46
N THR A 104 -8.21 -10.32 -2.53
CA THR A 104 -7.21 -11.26 -3.03
C THR A 104 -7.25 -11.43 -4.56
N ILE A 105 -6.16 -11.98 -5.12
CA ILE A 105 -6.03 -12.26 -6.56
C ILE A 105 -7.11 -13.23 -7.06
N GLY A 106 -7.62 -12.97 -8.28
CA GLY A 106 -8.57 -13.85 -8.95
C GLY A 106 -7.91 -14.98 -9.75
N PRO A 107 -8.72 -15.85 -10.40
CA PRO A 107 -8.26 -17.00 -11.18
C PRO A 107 -7.33 -16.65 -12.36
N GLU A 108 -7.44 -15.43 -12.89
CA GLU A 108 -6.59 -14.89 -13.96
C GLU A 108 -5.09 -14.87 -13.58
N TRP A 109 -4.80 -14.82 -12.28
CA TRP A 109 -3.45 -14.91 -11.73
C TRP A 109 -3.00 -16.36 -11.41
N GLY A 110 -3.58 -17.35 -12.09
CA GLY A 110 -3.27 -18.77 -11.89
C GLY A 110 -1.79 -19.11 -12.08
N ALA A 111 -1.12 -18.50 -13.07
CA ALA A 111 0.32 -18.70 -13.30
C ALA A 111 1.18 -18.14 -12.15
N VAL A 112 0.78 -16.99 -11.58
CA VAL A 112 1.42 -16.44 -10.38
C VAL A 112 1.22 -17.35 -9.18
N SER A 113 0.00 -17.83 -8.97
CA SER A 113 -0.31 -18.76 -7.89
C SER A 113 0.55 -20.02 -8.02
N HIS A 114 0.65 -20.60 -9.22
CA HIS A 114 1.51 -21.75 -9.46
C HIS A 114 2.98 -21.46 -9.13
N ALA A 115 3.53 -20.32 -9.59
CA ALA A 115 4.91 -19.94 -9.31
C ALA A 115 5.17 -19.64 -7.82
N LEU A 116 4.18 -19.14 -7.07
CA LEU A 116 4.26 -18.95 -5.63
C LEU A 116 4.36 -20.29 -4.88
N TYR A 117 3.56 -21.29 -5.28
CA TYR A 117 3.53 -22.60 -4.61
C TYR A 117 4.63 -23.56 -5.08
N HIS A 118 5.11 -23.39 -6.32
CA HIS A 118 6.10 -24.23 -6.97
C HIS A 118 7.19 -23.38 -7.67
N PRO A 119 7.97 -22.57 -6.93
CA PRO A 119 8.94 -21.64 -7.53
C PRO A 119 10.02 -22.32 -8.38
N ASP A 120 10.39 -23.55 -8.03
CA ASP A 120 11.40 -24.34 -8.73
C ASP A 120 10.90 -24.96 -10.04
N GLN A 121 9.58 -25.01 -10.23
CA GLN A 121 8.94 -25.55 -11.44
C GLN A 121 8.57 -24.45 -12.44
N ALA A 122 8.59 -23.17 -12.02
CA ALA A 122 8.34 -22.05 -12.92
C ALA A 122 9.54 -21.86 -13.88
N ALA A 123 9.25 -21.78 -15.18
CA ALA A 123 10.27 -21.55 -16.20
C ALA A 123 10.91 -20.15 -16.06
N GLU A 124 12.19 -19.99 -16.40
CA GLU A 124 12.86 -18.67 -16.37
C GLU A 124 12.17 -17.62 -17.26
N SER A 125 11.53 -18.06 -18.36
CA SER A 125 10.73 -17.18 -19.23
C SER A 125 9.49 -16.59 -18.52
N PHE A 126 8.94 -17.29 -17.52
CA PHE A 126 7.88 -16.75 -16.67
C PHE A 126 8.40 -15.57 -15.85
N TYR A 127 9.58 -15.70 -15.23
CA TYR A 127 10.18 -14.62 -14.45
C TYR A 127 10.55 -13.40 -15.30
N SER A 128 10.98 -13.62 -16.55
CA SER A 128 11.15 -12.51 -17.51
C SER A 128 9.82 -11.81 -17.85
N THR A 129 8.73 -12.56 -17.97
CA THR A 129 7.39 -12.01 -18.21
C THR A 129 6.91 -11.19 -17.00
N VAL A 130 7.14 -11.70 -15.79
CA VAL A 130 6.81 -11.02 -14.52
C VAL A 130 7.53 -9.68 -14.39
N ASP A 131 8.80 -9.59 -14.77
CA ASP A 131 9.51 -8.31 -14.80
C ASP A 131 8.85 -7.30 -15.77
N GLY A 132 8.35 -7.80 -16.90
CA GLY A 132 7.54 -7.03 -17.84
C GLY A 132 6.27 -6.46 -17.21
N TRP A 133 5.51 -7.30 -16.49
CA TRP A 133 4.31 -6.86 -15.75
C TRP A 133 4.66 -5.80 -14.70
N ARG A 134 5.71 -6.02 -13.90
CA ARG A 134 6.19 -5.05 -12.91
C ARG A 134 6.47 -3.68 -13.53
N LYS A 135 7.16 -3.66 -14.68
CA LYS A 135 7.47 -2.42 -15.42
C LYS A 135 6.21 -1.73 -15.95
N GLN A 136 5.25 -2.48 -16.49
CA GLN A 136 3.97 -1.92 -16.95
C GLN A 136 3.20 -1.26 -15.82
N HIS A 137 3.18 -1.87 -14.64
CA HIS A 137 2.51 -1.30 -13.48
C HIS A 137 3.21 -0.05 -12.92
N GLN A 138 4.54 -0.04 -12.86
CA GLN A 138 5.29 1.18 -12.52
C GLN A 138 5.00 2.31 -13.52
N LYS A 139 4.94 1.97 -14.82
CA LYS A 139 4.59 2.94 -15.87
C LYS A 139 3.19 3.52 -15.67
N TRP A 140 2.18 2.69 -15.42
CA TRP A 140 0.81 3.16 -15.15
C TRP A 140 0.77 4.21 -14.02
N TYR A 141 1.50 3.96 -12.94
CA TYR A 141 1.57 4.92 -11.83
C TYR A 141 2.28 6.22 -12.22
N ASP A 142 3.41 6.11 -12.92
CA ASP A 142 4.18 7.28 -13.35
C ASP A 142 3.37 8.15 -14.31
N ASP A 143 2.61 7.53 -15.23
CA ASP A 143 1.72 8.20 -16.15
C ASP A 143 0.63 8.99 -15.41
N ILE A 144 -0.01 8.43 -14.37
CA ILE A 144 -0.99 9.15 -13.53
C ILE A 144 -0.38 10.40 -12.89
N HIS A 145 0.86 10.29 -12.39
CA HIS A 145 1.50 11.42 -11.71
C HIS A 145 1.99 12.49 -12.66
N GLU A 146 2.54 12.09 -13.81
CA GLU A 146 2.98 13.01 -14.85
C GLU A 146 1.81 13.82 -15.38
N GLN A 147 0.67 13.16 -15.63
CA GLN A 147 -0.53 13.81 -16.14
C GLN A 147 -1.29 14.58 -15.06
N GLY A 148 -1.39 14.06 -13.84
CA GLY A 148 -2.11 14.72 -12.75
C GLY A 148 -1.39 15.95 -12.18
N ARG A 149 -0.06 16.01 -12.26
CA ARG A 149 0.75 17.10 -11.69
C ARG A 149 0.36 18.50 -12.21
N PRO A 150 0.24 18.75 -13.53
CA PRO A 150 -0.23 20.04 -14.04
C PRO A 150 -1.57 20.47 -13.45
N HIS A 151 -2.52 19.55 -13.28
CA HIS A 151 -3.82 19.85 -12.69
C HIS A 151 -3.72 20.25 -11.21
N VAL A 152 -2.87 19.56 -10.43
CA VAL A 152 -2.59 19.96 -9.03
C VAL A 152 -2.00 21.36 -8.98
N GLN A 153 -1.01 21.64 -9.83
CA GLN A 153 -0.33 22.93 -9.85
C GLN A 153 -1.26 24.06 -10.27
N GLN A 154 -2.10 23.83 -11.29
CA GLN A 154 -3.10 24.80 -11.73
C GLN A 154 -4.15 25.05 -10.65
N PHE A 155 -4.64 24.00 -10.00
CA PHE A 155 -5.58 24.14 -8.89
C PHE A 155 -4.97 24.99 -7.75
N ILE A 156 -3.76 24.64 -7.32
CA ILE A 156 -3.06 25.38 -6.26
C ILE A 156 -2.81 26.83 -6.66
N ALA A 157 -2.45 27.09 -7.92
CA ALA A 157 -2.26 28.45 -8.42
C ALA A 157 -3.55 29.29 -8.36
N GLY A 158 -4.72 28.66 -8.54
CA GLY A 158 -6.04 29.29 -8.44
C GLY A 158 -6.55 29.53 -7.02
N LEU A 159 -5.85 29.02 -5.99
CA LEU A 159 -6.22 29.24 -4.60
C LEU A 159 -5.83 30.64 -4.08
N SER A 160 -6.56 31.12 -3.08
CA SER A 160 -6.20 32.36 -2.37
C SER A 160 -4.82 32.22 -1.70
N LYS A 161 -4.15 33.34 -1.39
CA LYS A 161 -2.86 33.30 -0.66
C LYS A 161 -3.00 32.56 0.68
N ALA A 162 -4.07 32.83 1.43
CA ALA A 162 -4.33 32.18 2.71
C ALA A 162 -4.50 30.65 2.56
N ASP A 163 -5.26 30.20 1.56
CA ASP A 163 -5.43 28.78 1.27
C ASP A 163 -4.11 28.11 0.87
N ARG A 164 -3.31 28.78 0.02
CA ARG A 164 -1.98 28.30 -0.39
C ARG A 164 -1.04 28.14 0.81
N ASP A 165 -1.03 29.10 1.72
CA ASP A 165 -0.18 29.05 2.92
C ASP A 165 -0.61 27.87 3.84
N VAL A 166 -1.91 27.61 3.96
CA VAL A 166 -2.44 26.45 4.71
C VAL A 166 -1.94 25.14 4.12
N ILE A 167 -2.10 24.92 2.81
CA ILE A 167 -1.77 23.64 2.18
C ILE A 167 -0.26 23.39 2.03
N THR A 168 0.54 24.45 1.92
CA THR A 168 2.01 24.32 1.82
C THR A 168 2.65 24.12 3.19
N SER A 169 1.99 24.54 4.28
CA SER A 169 2.50 24.40 5.65
C SER A 169 2.52 22.96 6.21
N GLY A 170 1.94 21.98 5.50
CA GLY A 170 2.13 20.56 5.83
C GLY A 170 1.13 19.60 5.17
N PHE A 171 1.57 18.35 4.95
CA PHE A 171 0.76 17.31 4.31
C PHE A 171 -0.59 17.08 4.99
N ALA A 172 -0.63 16.94 6.32
CA ALA A 172 -1.88 16.70 7.04
C ALA A 172 -2.89 17.84 6.85
N LYS A 173 -2.42 19.09 6.73
CA LYS A 173 -3.28 20.25 6.47
C LYS A 173 -3.77 20.26 5.03
N LEU A 174 -2.90 19.92 4.06
CA LEU A 174 -3.32 19.69 2.68
C LEU A 174 -4.44 18.65 2.64
N VAL A 175 -4.23 17.46 3.19
CA VAL A 175 -5.25 16.39 3.12
C VAL A 175 -6.57 16.82 3.74
N ARG A 176 -6.56 17.43 4.94
CA ARG A 176 -7.78 17.95 5.57
C ARG A 176 -8.47 19.01 4.71
N TYR A 177 -7.69 19.92 4.13
CA TYR A 177 -8.21 20.96 3.23
C TYR A 177 -8.87 20.33 2.00
N LEU A 178 -8.20 19.38 1.36
CA LEU A 178 -8.73 18.69 0.19
C LEU A 178 -9.99 17.87 0.54
N CYS A 179 -9.99 17.12 1.65
CA CYS A 179 -11.17 16.38 2.11
C CYS A 179 -12.38 17.28 2.43
N SER A 180 -12.15 18.53 2.85
CA SER A 180 -13.24 19.49 3.10
C SER A 180 -13.90 20.02 1.83
N ARG A 181 -13.31 19.78 0.65
CA ARG A 181 -13.75 20.30 -0.65
C ARG A 181 -14.24 19.14 -1.53
N ARG A 182 -15.52 18.75 -1.37
CA ARG A 182 -16.14 17.63 -2.11
C ARG A 182 -15.90 17.70 -3.62
N ASP A 183 -16.08 18.89 -4.19
CA ASP A 183 -15.89 19.11 -5.63
C ASP A 183 -14.45 18.89 -6.07
N PHE A 184 -13.48 19.29 -5.25
CA PHE A 184 -12.06 19.09 -5.55
C PHE A 184 -11.69 17.61 -5.50
N VAL A 185 -12.14 16.88 -4.48
CA VAL A 185 -11.89 15.43 -4.38
C VAL A 185 -12.43 14.71 -5.61
N ALA A 186 -13.67 14.98 -5.99
CA ALA A 186 -14.28 14.35 -7.15
C ALA A 186 -13.61 14.78 -8.47
N GLU A 187 -13.33 16.07 -8.64
CA GLU A 187 -12.70 16.60 -9.86
C GLU A 187 -11.26 16.13 -10.01
N PHE A 188 -10.48 16.17 -8.93
CA PHE A 188 -9.10 15.72 -8.92
C PHE A 188 -9.00 14.23 -9.18
N THR A 189 -9.77 13.43 -8.44
CA THR A 189 -9.64 11.98 -8.51
C THR A 189 -10.27 11.43 -9.79
N CYS A 190 -11.46 11.90 -10.22
CA CYS A 190 -12.04 11.46 -11.50
C CYS A 190 -11.26 12.01 -12.70
N GLY A 191 -10.90 13.29 -12.68
CA GLY A 191 -10.30 13.97 -13.83
C GLY A 191 -8.86 13.56 -14.12
N THR A 192 -8.09 13.13 -13.11
CA THR A 192 -6.65 12.85 -13.28
C THR A 192 -6.21 11.44 -12.90
N VAL A 193 -6.92 10.78 -11.97
CA VAL A 193 -6.45 9.51 -11.40
C VAL A 193 -7.27 8.32 -11.90
N ILE A 194 -8.57 8.50 -12.13
CA ILE A 194 -9.48 7.37 -12.30
C ILE A 194 -9.99 7.17 -13.72
N ASN A 195 -10.25 8.21 -14.52
CA ASN A 195 -10.73 8.03 -15.90
C ASN A 195 -9.74 7.27 -16.81
N GLN A 196 -8.51 7.06 -16.37
CA GLN A 196 -7.49 6.24 -17.06
C GLN A 196 -7.34 4.84 -16.46
N ALA A 197 -7.98 4.54 -15.34
CA ALA A 197 -7.70 3.37 -14.51
C ALA A 197 -8.95 2.57 -14.11
N VAL A 198 -10.11 3.19 -13.94
CA VAL A 198 -11.34 2.51 -13.51
C VAL A 198 -12.51 3.04 -14.32
N GLU A 199 -12.98 2.23 -15.28
CA GLU A 199 -14.02 2.62 -16.24
C GLU A 199 -15.38 2.89 -15.59
N SER A 200 -15.64 2.37 -14.39
CA SER A 200 -16.93 2.44 -13.69
C SER A 200 -17.11 3.65 -12.77
N VAL A 201 -16.15 4.59 -12.73
CA VAL A 201 -16.17 5.69 -11.77
C VAL A 201 -16.79 6.97 -12.30
N THR A 202 -17.71 7.50 -11.50
CA THR A 202 -18.26 8.84 -11.65
C THR A 202 -17.78 9.75 -10.52
N ARG A 203 -17.96 11.06 -10.69
CA ARG A 203 -17.72 12.06 -9.62
C ARG A 203 -18.51 11.75 -8.35
N ALA A 204 -19.78 11.35 -8.49
CA ALA A 204 -20.64 11.01 -7.37
C ALA A 204 -20.17 9.75 -6.63
N SER A 205 -19.83 8.69 -7.36
CA SER A 205 -19.42 7.41 -6.77
C SER A 205 -18.04 7.48 -6.09
N THR A 206 -17.17 8.41 -6.50
CA THR A 206 -15.84 8.58 -5.90
C THR A 206 -15.91 9.05 -4.46
N TYR A 207 -16.75 10.06 -4.20
CA TYR A 207 -16.88 10.61 -2.85
C TYR A 207 -17.52 9.60 -1.91
N GLU A 208 -18.57 8.94 -2.39
CA GLU A 208 -19.24 7.87 -1.66
C GLU A 208 -18.27 6.72 -1.32
N ALA A 209 -17.43 6.30 -2.28
CA ALA A 209 -16.41 5.28 -2.06
C ALA A 209 -15.37 5.70 -1.00
N MET A 210 -14.92 6.96 -0.99
CA MET A 210 -13.98 7.44 0.03
C MET A 210 -14.58 7.52 1.44
N GLU A 211 -15.88 7.80 1.54
CA GLU A 211 -16.59 7.79 2.81
C GLU A 211 -16.83 6.36 3.31
N GLN A 212 -17.19 5.44 2.41
CA GLN A 212 -17.69 4.11 2.75
C GLN A 212 -16.69 2.96 2.59
N LEU A 213 -15.51 3.19 2.02
CA LEU A 213 -14.51 2.15 1.75
C LEU A 213 -13.10 2.65 2.14
N GLU A 214 -12.46 1.99 3.12
CA GLU A 214 -11.09 2.36 3.54
C GLU A 214 -10.05 2.19 2.44
N THR A 215 -10.20 1.20 1.55
CA THR A 215 -9.29 0.97 0.42
C THR A 215 -9.22 2.21 -0.48
N TRP A 216 -10.37 2.78 -0.82
CA TRP A 216 -10.49 4.01 -1.59
C TRP A 216 -9.90 5.21 -0.86
N ARG A 217 -10.18 5.32 0.43
CA ARG A 217 -9.64 6.39 1.24
C ARG A 217 -8.11 6.35 1.30
N PHE A 218 -7.52 5.21 1.61
CA PHE A 218 -6.07 5.08 1.68
C PHE A 218 -5.40 5.26 0.33
N PHE A 219 -5.99 4.72 -0.75
CA PHE A 219 -5.52 4.98 -2.10
C PHE A 219 -5.48 6.49 -2.38
N TRP A 220 -6.59 7.19 -2.13
CA TRP A 220 -6.68 8.63 -2.38
C TRP A 220 -5.69 9.46 -1.57
N VAL A 221 -5.55 9.17 -0.27
CA VAL A 221 -4.59 9.87 0.59
C VAL A 221 -3.16 9.57 0.14
N GLY A 222 -2.87 8.33 -0.26
CA GLY A 222 -1.59 7.95 -0.86
C GLY A 222 -1.30 8.76 -2.13
N MET A 223 -2.22 8.77 -3.09
CA MET A 223 -2.07 9.55 -4.32
C MET A 223 -1.85 11.04 -4.02
N THR A 224 -2.63 11.61 -3.09
CA THR A 224 -2.48 12.99 -2.61
C THR A 224 -1.07 13.25 -2.05
N TYR A 225 -0.52 12.30 -1.29
CA TYR A 225 0.87 12.38 -0.82
C TYR A 225 1.86 12.41 -1.99
N GLY A 226 1.70 11.51 -2.96
CA GLY A 226 2.52 11.48 -4.17
C GLY A 226 2.51 12.83 -4.90
N PHE A 227 1.34 13.43 -5.06
CA PHE A 227 1.19 14.76 -5.66
C PHE A 227 1.77 15.87 -4.79
N TYR A 228 1.58 15.86 -3.47
CA TYR A 228 2.16 16.85 -2.55
C TYR A 228 3.68 16.88 -2.65
N VAL A 229 4.30 15.71 -2.58
CA VAL A 229 5.76 15.58 -2.60
C VAL A 229 6.33 15.93 -3.98
N ARG A 230 5.64 15.60 -5.08
CA ARG A 230 6.10 15.86 -6.45
C ARG A 230 5.77 17.26 -6.99
N SER A 231 4.73 17.90 -6.46
CA SER A 231 4.14 19.10 -7.08
C SER A 231 4.08 20.32 -6.16
N VAL A 232 4.11 20.13 -4.83
CA VAL A 232 3.86 21.19 -3.85
C VAL A 232 5.10 21.54 -3.03
N ARG A 233 5.95 20.56 -2.67
CA ARG A 233 7.23 20.86 -2.03
C ARG A 233 8.17 21.51 -3.06
N SER A 234 8.35 22.82 -2.94
CA SER A 234 9.23 23.63 -3.79
C SER A 234 10.73 23.44 -3.50
N HIS A 235 11.09 22.83 -2.36
CA HIS A 235 12.47 22.63 -1.93
C HIS A 235 12.75 21.14 -1.62
N HIS A 236 13.95 20.67 -1.97
CA HIS A 236 14.45 19.29 -1.78
C HIS A 236 13.76 18.17 -2.58
N PHE A 237 13.12 18.50 -3.70
CA PHE A 237 12.68 17.48 -4.66
C PHE A 237 13.90 16.74 -5.23
N SER A 238 14.00 15.45 -4.95
CA SER A 238 14.84 14.54 -5.73
C SER A 238 14.12 13.20 -5.83
N LYS A 239 14.04 12.62 -7.04
CA LYS A 239 13.50 11.26 -7.25
C LYS A 239 14.14 10.22 -6.31
N ARG A 240 15.37 10.48 -5.87
CA ARG A 240 16.13 9.65 -4.93
C ARG A 240 15.83 9.88 -3.45
N ARG A 241 14.93 10.80 -3.05
CA ARG A 241 14.61 11.12 -1.63
C ARG A 241 13.12 10.99 -1.30
N THR A 242 12.31 10.53 -2.25
CA THR A 242 10.85 10.44 -2.14
C THR A 242 10.41 9.01 -2.43
N PRO A 243 9.32 8.50 -1.82
CA PRO A 243 8.80 7.19 -2.16
C PRO A 243 8.53 7.06 -3.65
N GLY A 244 8.79 5.87 -4.18
CA GLY A 244 8.45 5.48 -5.52
C GLY A 244 6.94 5.42 -5.74
N GLY A 245 6.58 5.11 -6.97
CA GLY A 245 5.18 5.08 -7.32
C GLY A 245 4.43 3.90 -6.74
N ILE A 246 5.03 2.72 -6.89
CA ILE A 246 4.57 1.49 -6.27
C ILE A 246 4.39 1.66 -4.75
N ASP A 247 5.35 2.29 -4.06
CA ASP A 247 5.30 2.50 -2.60
C ASP A 247 4.03 3.24 -2.17
N THR A 248 3.65 4.26 -2.95
CA THR A 248 2.48 5.09 -2.67
C THR A 248 1.18 4.34 -2.97
N ALA A 249 1.16 3.54 -4.04
CA ALA A 249 0.01 2.71 -4.40
C ALA A 249 -0.26 1.59 -3.38
N GLN A 250 0.78 1.13 -2.66
CA GLN A 250 0.63 0.16 -1.58
C GLN A 250 -0.19 0.68 -0.40
N ALA A 251 -0.49 2.00 -0.32
CA ALA A 251 -1.35 2.56 0.72
C ALA A 251 -2.72 1.86 0.77
N VAL A 252 -3.25 1.40 -0.37
CA VAL A 252 -4.51 0.63 -0.42
C VAL A 252 -4.52 -0.57 0.52
N TYR A 253 -3.35 -1.20 0.74
CA TYR A 253 -3.20 -2.40 1.56
C TYR A 253 -3.21 -2.11 3.07
N LEU A 254 -3.11 -0.84 3.50
CA LEU A 254 -3.34 -0.47 4.90
C LEU A 254 -4.73 -0.91 5.36
N ALA A 255 -5.72 -0.91 4.46
CA ALA A 255 -7.06 -1.42 4.77
C ALA A 255 -7.06 -2.91 5.18
N ALA A 256 -6.10 -3.70 4.69
CA ALA A 256 -6.08 -5.16 4.85
C ALA A 256 -5.34 -5.68 6.09
N GLY A 257 -4.77 -4.80 6.92
CA GLY A 257 -3.96 -5.19 8.08
C GLY A 257 -4.13 -4.29 9.30
N ASP A 258 -3.53 -4.75 10.40
CA ASP A 258 -3.39 -4.02 11.67
C ASP A 258 -2.04 -3.31 11.76
N ALA A 259 -1.01 -3.91 11.16
CA ALA A 259 0.28 -3.26 10.99
C ALA A 259 0.83 -3.41 9.57
N PHE A 260 1.46 -2.35 9.08
CA PHE A 260 2.29 -2.35 7.89
C PHE A 260 3.76 -2.42 8.32
N VAL A 261 4.52 -3.35 7.76
CA VAL A 261 5.95 -3.50 8.04
C VAL A 261 6.73 -3.24 6.77
N SER A 262 7.77 -2.42 6.89
CA SER A 262 8.71 -2.12 5.81
C SER A 262 10.10 -1.86 6.37
N SER A 263 11.14 -2.30 5.68
CA SER A 263 12.52 -1.89 5.93
C SER A 263 12.87 -0.56 5.23
N ASP A 264 12.05 -0.08 4.28
CA ASP A 264 12.21 1.23 3.66
C ASP A 264 11.71 2.36 4.57
N LEU A 265 12.64 3.19 5.07
CA LEU A 265 12.34 4.33 5.93
C LEU A 265 11.35 5.32 5.31
N ARG A 266 11.46 5.58 4.01
CA ARG A 266 10.63 6.59 3.33
C ARG A 266 9.22 6.08 3.14
N GLN A 267 9.08 4.81 2.79
CA GLN A 267 7.76 4.19 2.71
C GLN A 267 7.10 4.18 4.10
N ARG A 268 7.84 3.83 5.16
CA ARG A 268 7.32 3.91 6.54
C ARG A 268 6.89 5.32 6.93
N ASP A 269 7.73 6.33 6.70
CA ASP A 269 7.42 7.72 7.05
C ASP A 269 6.16 8.20 6.32
N MET A 270 6.01 7.82 5.04
CA MET A 270 4.78 8.07 4.30
C MET A 270 3.59 7.34 4.94
N MET A 271 3.66 6.02 5.13
CA MET A 271 2.53 5.24 5.67
C MET A 271 2.11 5.72 7.07
N ARG A 272 3.04 6.15 7.92
CA ARG A 272 2.76 6.76 9.25
C ARG A 272 1.89 8.00 9.14
N LEU A 273 2.08 8.80 8.09
CA LEU A 273 1.23 9.96 7.81
C LEU A 273 -0.15 9.57 7.28
N LEU A 274 -0.29 8.39 6.65
CA LEU A 274 -1.55 7.93 6.06
C LEU A 274 -2.44 7.17 7.05
N VAL A 275 -1.86 6.47 8.03
CA VAL A 275 -2.60 5.66 9.02
C VAL A 275 -3.76 6.40 9.69
N PRO A 276 -3.63 7.66 10.14
CA PRO A 276 -4.72 8.38 10.82
C PRO A 276 -5.98 8.60 9.98
N PHE A 277 -5.95 8.33 8.68
CA PHE A 277 -7.10 8.46 7.80
C PHE A 277 -8.00 7.21 7.79
N GLY A 278 -7.52 6.07 8.31
CA GLY A 278 -8.34 4.88 8.50
C GLY A 278 -9.40 5.04 9.61
N TRP A 279 -10.35 4.12 9.66
CA TRP A 279 -11.36 4.02 10.72
C TRP A 279 -10.85 3.30 11.95
N LYS A 280 -9.93 2.33 11.78
CA LYS A 280 -9.27 1.64 12.90
C LYS A 280 -7.83 2.10 13.08
N GLN A 281 -7.36 2.01 14.32
CA GLN A 281 -5.96 2.20 14.67
C GLN A 281 -5.09 1.15 13.98
N ARG A 282 -3.94 1.59 13.48
CA ARG A 282 -2.96 0.75 12.79
C ARG A 282 -1.56 1.17 13.17
N HIS A 283 -0.62 0.25 12.98
CA HIS A 283 0.80 0.50 13.22
C HIS A 283 1.61 0.48 11.93
N VAL A 284 2.71 1.21 11.94
CA VAL A 284 3.72 1.17 10.88
C VAL A 284 5.05 0.92 11.53
N TRP A 285 5.58 -0.27 11.27
CA TRP A 285 6.79 -0.78 11.90
C TRP A 285 7.95 -0.88 10.91
N GLY A 286 9.14 -0.63 11.42
CA GLY A 286 10.39 -1.15 10.88
C GLY A 286 10.51 -2.64 11.11
N TYR A 287 11.33 -3.30 10.29
CA TYR A 287 11.68 -4.70 10.53
C TYR A 287 12.27 -4.94 11.93
N ASP A 288 13.11 -4.03 12.41
CA ASP A 288 13.69 -4.15 13.77
C ASP A 288 12.63 -4.02 14.87
N GLU A 289 11.62 -3.16 14.68
CA GLU A 289 10.49 -3.02 15.61
C GLU A 289 9.63 -4.30 15.61
N LEU A 290 9.36 -4.89 14.44
CA LEU A 290 8.69 -6.19 14.33
C LEU A 290 9.50 -7.29 15.03
N LYS A 291 10.82 -7.32 14.81
CA LYS A 291 11.69 -8.32 15.41
C LYS A 291 11.69 -8.20 16.93
N GLN A 292 11.80 -6.99 17.47
CA GLN A 292 11.70 -6.76 18.91
C GLN A 292 10.34 -7.21 19.44
N TRP A 293 9.25 -6.84 18.78
CA TRP A 293 7.91 -7.27 19.17
C TRP A 293 7.82 -8.80 19.27
N LEU A 294 8.27 -9.54 18.25
CA LEU A 294 8.30 -11.01 18.27
C LEU A 294 9.17 -11.59 19.39
N LEU A 295 10.28 -10.94 19.74
CA LEU A 295 11.20 -11.40 20.79
C LEU A 295 10.69 -11.09 22.20
N ASP A 296 9.98 -9.98 22.37
CA ASP A 296 9.41 -9.56 23.64
C ASP A 296 8.19 -10.40 24.02
N THR A 297 7.37 -10.86 23.05
CA THR A 297 6.28 -11.81 23.31
C THR A 297 6.76 -13.11 23.95
N THR A 298 8.07 -13.45 23.84
CA THR A 298 8.61 -14.65 24.50
C THR A 298 9.02 -14.48 25.96
N ASN A 299 9.14 -13.27 26.47
CA ASN A 299 9.55 -13.05 27.86
C ASN A 299 8.36 -12.82 28.80
N GLY A 300 7.13 -12.87 28.29
CA GLY A 300 5.89 -12.62 29.04
C GLY A 300 4.95 -13.82 29.19
N GLY A 301 5.41 -15.04 28.85
CA GLY A 301 4.66 -16.30 28.97
C GLY A 301 5.28 -17.26 29.97
#